data_AF-A0A147K0J2-F1
#
_entry.id   AF-A0A147K0J2-F1
#
_cell.length_a   1.000
_cell.length_b   1.000
_cell.length_c   1.000
_cell.angle_alpha   90.00
_cell.angle_beta   90.00
_cell.angle_gamma   90.00
#
_symmetry.space_group_name_H-M   'P 1'
#
loop_
_entity.id
_entity.type
_entity.pdbx_description
1 polymer ?
#
loop_
_entity_poly.entity_id
_entity_poly.type
_entity_poly.pdbx_seq_one_letter_code
_entity_poly.pdbx_strand_id
1 'polypeptide(L)'
;MNLLVPKNLRFECQRCARCCGDTSHRSRNLLLTKSEVEEIAERTGLSPLSFATPIPSKGPYQYKMKKRAGKCVFLEGKSCRIYDIRPLVCRFYPFSVCKKENRYVFNFAEDCPGIGLGEVLPEDTFEELISEAQFKLKTS
;
A
#
# COMPACT_ATOMS: atom_id res chain seq x y z
N MET A 1 -20.94 -3.86 1.94
CA MET A 1 -20.30 -3.88 0.60
C MET A 1 -20.24 -5.33 0.11
N ASN A 2 -20.13 -5.68 -1.18
CA ASN A 2 -20.04 -7.12 -1.56
C ASN A 2 -18.58 -7.57 -1.60
N LEU A 3 -18.13 -8.20 -0.52
CA LEU A 3 -16.75 -8.65 -0.34
C LEU A 3 -16.63 -10.18 -0.48
N LEU A 4 -15.44 -10.62 -0.88
CA LEU A 4 -14.98 -12.00 -0.75
C LEU A 4 -13.63 -11.94 -0.06
N VAL A 5 -13.62 -12.25 1.24
CA VAL A 5 -12.42 -12.21 2.10
C VAL A 5 -12.00 -13.64 2.50
N PRO A 6 -10.70 -13.90 2.69
CA PRO A 6 -10.23 -15.18 3.22
C PRO A 6 -10.76 -15.43 4.63
N LYS A 7 -11.29 -16.64 4.87
CA LYS A 7 -11.87 -17.03 6.16
C LYS A 7 -10.78 -17.12 7.25
N ASN A 8 -11.11 -16.65 8.46
CA ASN A 8 -10.24 -16.72 9.64
C ASN A 8 -8.84 -16.15 9.43
N LEU A 9 -8.71 -15.14 8.56
CA LEU A 9 -7.42 -14.53 8.26
C LEU A 9 -6.92 -13.75 9.49
N ARG A 10 -5.74 -14.09 9.96
CA ARG A 10 -5.03 -13.35 11.02
C ARG A 10 -3.90 -12.53 10.41
N PHE A 11 -3.71 -11.31 10.88
CA PHE A 11 -2.59 -10.49 10.46
C PHE A 11 -2.14 -9.51 11.54
N GLU A 12 -0.83 -9.45 11.76
CA GLU A 12 -0.21 -8.42 12.60
C GLU A 12 1.08 -7.91 11.95
N CYS A 13 1.16 -6.60 11.71
CA CYS A 13 2.33 -5.98 11.09
C CYS A 13 3.55 -6.02 12.01
N GLN A 14 4.51 -6.89 11.69
CA GLN A 14 5.74 -7.10 12.46
C GLN A 14 6.79 -5.97 12.33
N ARG A 15 6.44 -4.84 11.69
CA ARG A 15 7.38 -3.72 11.38
C ARG A 15 8.73 -4.19 10.82
N CYS A 16 8.69 -5.24 9.98
CA CYS A 16 9.89 -5.91 9.47
C CYS A 16 10.54 -5.20 8.25
N ALA A 17 9.93 -4.13 7.75
CA ALA A 17 10.33 -3.37 6.57
C ALA A 17 10.47 -4.17 5.24
N ARG A 18 10.02 -5.44 5.19
CA ARG A 18 10.05 -6.26 3.96
C ARG A 18 9.15 -5.73 2.84
N CYS A 19 8.07 -5.05 3.18
CA CYS A 19 7.19 -4.40 2.19
C CYS A 19 7.73 -3.04 1.71
N CYS A 20 8.60 -2.41 2.50
CA CYS A 20 9.20 -1.11 2.21
C CYS A 20 10.35 -1.18 1.19
N GLY A 21 10.64 -2.35 0.63
CA GLY A 21 11.63 -2.47 -0.43
C GLY A 21 11.78 -3.87 -0.98
N ASP A 22 12.70 -4.00 -1.92
CA ASP A 22 12.94 -5.23 -2.66
C ASP A 22 13.47 -6.32 -1.73
N THR A 23 13.08 -7.54 -2.08
CA THR A 23 13.53 -8.79 -1.46
C THR A 23 14.19 -9.64 -2.55
N SER A 24 14.90 -10.70 -2.16
CA SER A 24 15.53 -11.65 -3.09
C SER A 24 14.56 -12.22 -4.12
N HIS A 25 13.25 -12.29 -3.81
CA HIS A 25 12.24 -12.94 -4.65
C HIS A 25 11.20 -11.96 -5.22
N ARG A 26 11.22 -10.68 -4.81
CA ARG A 26 10.16 -9.73 -5.18
C ARG A 26 10.65 -8.30 -5.21
N SER A 27 10.47 -7.64 -6.36
CA SER A 27 10.61 -6.19 -6.49
C SER A 27 9.30 -5.49 -6.12
N ARG A 28 9.36 -4.50 -5.23
CA ARG A 28 8.21 -3.71 -4.77
C ARG A 28 8.02 -2.50 -5.67
N ASN A 29 6.97 -2.50 -6.48
CA ASN A 29 6.63 -1.32 -7.29
C ASN A 29 5.50 -0.55 -6.58
N LEU A 30 5.88 0.45 -5.79
CA LEU A 30 4.92 1.33 -5.13
C LEU A 30 4.46 2.39 -6.12
N LEU A 31 3.25 2.20 -6.64
CA LEU A 31 2.58 3.15 -7.51
C LEU A 31 1.84 4.17 -6.65
N LEU A 32 1.84 5.42 -7.10
CA LEU A 32 1.25 6.55 -6.39
C LEU A 32 0.31 7.31 -7.32
N THR A 33 -0.80 7.77 -6.78
CA THR A 33 -1.67 8.74 -7.46
C THR A 33 -1.08 10.15 -7.39
N LYS A 34 -1.66 11.09 -8.14
CA LYS A 34 -1.23 12.49 -8.07
C LYS A 34 -1.52 13.09 -6.69
N SER A 35 -2.71 12.84 -6.15
CA SER A 35 -3.11 13.32 -4.82
C SER A 35 -2.23 12.77 -3.69
N GLU A 36 -1.79 11.50 -3.76
CA GLU A 36 -0.84 10.95 -2.80
C GLU A 36 0.53 11.64 -2.86
N VAL A 37 0.99 11.98 -4.06
CA VAL A 37 2.26 12.71 -4.23
C VAL A 37 2.15 14.14 -3.68
N GLU A 38 1.03 14.82 -3.91
CA GLU A 38 0.75 16.15 -3.36
C GLU A 38 0.68 16.11 -1.83
N GLU A 39 -0.06 15.16 -1.25
CA GLU A 39 -0.17 14.97 0.20
C GLU A 39 1.20 14.72 0.85
N ILE A 40 2.03 13.86 0.25
CA ILE A 40 3.39 13.60 0.75
C ILE A 40 4.26 14.85 0.66
N ALA A 41 4.20 15.59 -0.46
CA ALA A 41 4.99 16.80 -0.63
C ALA A 41 4.61 17.87 0.41
N GLU A 42 3.32 18.09 0.64
CA GLU A 42 2.81 19.04 1.64
C GLU A 42 3.28 18.65 3.06
N ARG A 43 3.11 17.38 3.43
CA ARG A 43 3.41 16.90 4.79
C ARG A 43 4.90 16.79 5.11
N THR A 44 5.74 16.64 4.11
CA THR A 44 7.19 16.46 4.28
C THR A 44 8.01 17.69 3.89
N GLY A 45 7.42 18.65 3.17
CA GLY A 45 8.13 19.78 2.58
C GLY A 45 9.07 19.41 1.42
N LEU A 46 9.04 18.15 0.97
CA LEU A 46 9.92 17.67 -0.10
C LEU A 46 9.32 17.95 -1.48
N SER A 47 10.18 18.26 -2.45
CA SER A 47 9.77 18.32 -3.86
C SER A 47 9.27 16.94 -4.33
N PRO A 48 8.12 16.85 -5.03
CA PRO A 48 7.60 15.61 -5.61
C PRO A 48 8.64 14.77 -6.35
N LEU A 49 9.47 15.42 -7.17
CA LEU A 49 10.48 14.74 -7.98
C LEU A 49 11.66 14.21 -7.15
N SER A 50 11.80 14.59 -5.88
CA SER A 50 12.82 14.02 -4.99
C SER A 50 12.48 12.59 -4.56
N PHE A 51 11.18 12.25 -4.45
CA PHE A 51 10.73 10.95 -3.93
C PHE A 51 9.85 10.16 -4.91
N ALA A 52 9.33 10.77 -5.96
CA ALA A 52 8.49 10.12 -6.95
C ALA A 52 9.01 10.35 -8.37
N THR A 53 8.82 9.37 -9.25
CA THR A 53 9.10 9.48 -10.69
C THR A 53 7.79 9.37 -11.46
N PRO A 54 7.46 10.32 -12.36
CA PRO A 54 6.30 10.18 -13.25
C PRO A 54 6.41 8.93 -14.10
N ILE A 55 5.29 8.26 -14.36
CA ILE A 55 5.22 7.08 -15.22
C ILE A 55 4.11 7.25 -16.26
N PRO A 56 4.27 6.69 -17.47
CA PRO A 56 3.17 6.59 -18.42
C PRO A 56 2.03 5.78 -17.79
N SER A 57 0.85 6.37 -17.66
CA SER A 57 -0.32 5.71 -17.09
C SER A 57 -1.60 6.22 -17.72
N LYS A 58 -2.53 5.29 -17.97
CA LYS A 58 -3.93 5.59 -18.32
C LYS A 58 -4.87 5.48 -17.11
N GLY A 59 -4.32 5.16 -15.93
CA GLY A 59 -5.08 4.93 -14.71
C GLY A 59 -4.74 5.95 -13.61
N PRO A 60 -5.30 5.76 -12.41
CA PRO A 60 -5.18 6.74 -11.32
C PRO A 60 -3.73 6.90 -10.81
N TYR A 61 -2.91 5.86 -10.98
CA TYR A 61 -1.51 5.89 -10.55
C TYR A 61 -0.63 6.50 -11.63
N GLN A 62 -0.11 7.70 -11.39
CA GLN A 62 0.67 8.48 -12.35
C GLN A 62 2.16 8.54 -11.99
N TYR A 63 2.53 8.06 -10.80
CA TYR A 63 3.89 8.11 -10.30
C TYR A 63 4.33 6.76 -9.71
N LYS A 64 5.63 6.59 -9.59
CA LYS A 64 6.28 5.48 -8.89
C LYS A 64 7.18 6.03 -7.80
N MET A 65 7.07 5.49 -6.59
CA MET A 65 7.95 5.82 -5.48
C MET A 65 9.39 5.45 -5.84
N LYS A 66 10.32 6.39 -5.61
CA LYS A 66 11.75 6.17 -5.79
C LYS A 66 12.29 5.22 -4.73
N LYS A 67 13.42 4.60 -5.06
CA LYS A 67 14.16 3.73 -4.15
C LYS A 67 15.63 4.12 -4.10
N ARG A 68 16.25 3.88 -2.95
CA ARG A 68 17.71 3.91 -2.75
C ARG A 68 18.15 2.53 -2.29
N ALA A 69 19.11 1.92 -3.00
CA ALA A 69 19.57 0.56 -2.73
C ALA A 69 18.43 -0.48 -2.57
N GLY A 70 17.43 -0.41 -3.46
CA GLY A 70 16.27 -1.30 -3.46
C GLY A 70 15.24 -1.03 -2.36
N LYS A 71 15.41 -0.02 -1.49
CA LYS A 71 14.46 0.36 -0.44
C LYS A 71 13.77 1.68 -0.74
N CYS A 72 12.52 1.83 -0.29
CA CYS A 72 11.76 3.08 -0.37
C CYS A 72 12.57 4.23 0.23
N VAL A 73 12.56 5.40 -0.42
CA VAL A 73 13.30 6.59 0.04
C VAL A 73 12.85 7.12 1.41
N PHE A 74 11.65 6.74 1.87
CA PHE A 74 11.13 7.11 3.18
C PHE A 74 11.39 6.06 4.28
N LEU A 75 12.09 4.97 3.97
CA LEU A 75 12.49 3.96 4.97
C LEU A 75 13.75 4.42 5.71
N GLU A 76 13.66 4.47 7.03
CA GLU A 76 14.78 4.76 7.94
C GLU A 76 14.92 3.61 8.95
N GLY A 77 15.97 2.81 8.78
CA GLY A 77 16.10 1.53 9.51
C GLY A 77 14.92 0.61 9.21
N LYS A 78 14.03 0.41 10.20
CA LYS A 78 12.78 -0.36 10.07
C LYS A 78 11.52 0.51 10.08
N SER A 79 11.68 1.84 10.17
CA SER A 79 10.58 2.79 10.36
C SER A 79 10.28 3.53 9.07
N CYS A 80 8.99 3.69 8.76
CA CYS A 80 8.55 4.52 7.64
C CYS A 80 8.36 5.96 8.12
N ARG A 81 9.09 6.92 7.55
CA ARG A 81 8.98 8.35 7.93
C ARG A 81 7.63 8.99 7.57
N ILE A 82 6.86 8.35 6.71
CA ILE A 82 5.52 8.79 6.27
C ILE A 82 4.43 7.78 6.65
N TYR A 83 4.58 7.09 7.78
CA TYR A 83 3.69 5.98 8.16
C TYR A 83 2.20 6.37 8.21
N ASP A 84 1.90 7.57 8.69
CA ASP A 84 0.53 8.07 8.87
C ASP A 84 -0.14 8.51 7.57
N ILE A 85 0.65 8.79 6.53
CA ILE A 85 0.19 9.20 5.20
C ILE A 85 0.64 8.20 4.14
N ARG A 86 0.74 6.92 4.54
CA ARG A 86 1.14 5.85 3.63
C ARG A 86 0.23 5.85 2.39
N PRO A 87 0.80 5.70 1.18
CA PRO A 87 0.02 5.47 -0.04
C PRO A 87 -0.86 4.23 0.09
N LEU A 88 -1.94 4.17 -0.69
CA LEU A 88 -2.88 3.05 -0.79
C LEU A 88 -2.15 1.72 -0.95
N VAL A 89 -1.17 1.64 -1.85
CA VAL A 89 -0.39 0.40 -2.05
C VAL A 89 0.32 -0.05 -0.76
N CYS A 90 0.81 0.89 0.04
CA CYS A 90 1.47 0.61 1.33
C CYS A 90 0.48 0.29 2.46
N ARG A 91 -0.75 0.82 2.39
CA ARG A 91 -1.82 0.55 3.37
C ARG A 91 -2.47 -0.81 3.14
N PHE A 92 -2.67 -1.16 1.87
CA PHE A 92 -3.26 -2.44 1.50
C PHE A 92 -2.34 -3.60 1.82
N TYR A 93 -1.00 -3.45 1.75
CA TYR A 93 -0.10 -4.56 2.04
C TYR A 93 -0.29 -5.09 3.49
N PRO A 94 -0.49 -6.41 3.68
CA PRO A 94 -0.18 -7.51 2.76
C PRO A 94 -1.30 -7.90 1.79
N PHE A 95 -2.45 -7.25 1.85
CA PHE A 95 -3.61 -7.54 1.03
C PHE A 95 -3.50 -6.97 -0.39
N SER A 96 -4.21 -7.61 -1.31
CA SER A 96 -4.51 -7.11 -2.64
C SER A 96 -5.99 -7.33 -2.92
N VAL A 97 -6.58 -6.44 -3.70
CA VAL A 97 -7.98 -6.54 -4.10
C VAL A 97 -8.13 -6.45 -5.60
N CYS A 98 -9.03 -7.25 -6.15
CA CYS A 98 -9.53 -7.07 -7.51
C CYS A 98 -11.06 -7.00 -7.50
N LYS A 99 -11.63 -6.23 -8.42
CA LYS A 99 -13.08 -6.21 -8.64
C LYS A 99 -13.41 -7.28 -9.68
N LYS A 100 -14.26 -8.25 -9.32
CA LYS A 100 -14.83 -9.23 -10.24
C LYS A 100 -16.33 -9.06 -10.24
N GLU A 101 -16.89 -8.70 -11.40
CA GLU A 101 -18.31 -8.37 -11.55
C GLU A 101 -18.74 -7.31 -10.52
N ASN A 102 -19.60 -7.68 -9.57
CA ASN A 102 -20.09 -6.82 -8.51
C ASN A 102 -19.48 -7.12 -7.13
N ARG A 103 -18.33 -7.80 -7.07
CA ARG A 103 -17.64 -8.20 -5.82
C ARG A 103 -16.20 -7.69 -5.76
N TYR A 104 -15.75 -7.35 -4.56
CA TYR A 104 -14.33 -7.12 -4.27
C TYR A 104 -13.72 -8.40 -3.69
N VAL A 105 -12.74 -8.96 -4.38
CA VAL A 105 -12.07 -10.20 -3.99
C VAL A 105 -10.70 -9.86 -3.40
N PHE A 106 -10.54 -10.15 -2.11
CA PHE A 106 -9.30 -9.96 -1.38
C PHE A 106 -8.41 -11.20 -1.45
N ASN A 107 -7.12 -10.96 -1.65
CA ASN A 107 -6.05 -11.92 -1.49
C ASN A 107 -5.00 -11.32 -0.55
N PHE A 108 -4.01 -12.10 -0.15
CA PHE A 108 -2.89 -11.64 0.65
C PHE A 108 -1.57 -12.20 0.14
N ALA A 109 -0.49 -11.53 0.50
CA ALA A 109 0.85 -11.95 0.20
C ALA A 109 1.30 -13.00 1.23
N GLU A 110 1.34 -14.27 0.83
CA GLU A 110 1.78 -15.40 1.67
C GLU A 110 3.23 -15.25 2.17
N ASP A 111 4.05 -14.47 1.46
CA ASP A 111 5.43 -14.13 1.84
C ASP A 111 5.53 -13.15 3.02
N CYS A 112 4.41 -12.60 3.48
CA CYS A 112 4.38 -11.67 4.60
C CYS A 112 4.50 -12.41 5.94
N PRO A 113 5.53 -12.13 6.76
CA PRO A 113 5.71 -12.80 8.06
C PRO A 113 4.65 -12.44 9.10
N GLY A 114 3.79 -11.45 8.81
CA GLY A 114 2.68 -11.07 9.69
C GLY A 114 1.41 -11.88 9.48
N ILE A 115 1.31 -12.63 8.38
CA ILE A 115 0.13 -13.46 8.10
C ILE A 115 0.09 -14.65 9.06
N GLY A 116 -1.09 -14.92 9.60
CA GLY A 116 -1.29 -15.96 10.62
C GLY A 116 -1.01 -15.50 12.06
N LEU A 117 -0.48 -14.29 12.25
CA LEU A 117 -0.19 -13.71 13.56
C LEU A 117 -1.31 -12.77 14.01
N GLY A 118 -1.40 -12.55 15.32
CA GLY A 118 -2.41 -11.66 15.92
C GLY A 118 -3.82 -12.26 15.92
N GLU A 119 -4.80 -11.37 16.01
CA GLU A 119 -6.22 -11.71 16.04
C GLU A 119 -6.79 -11.94 14.64
N VAL A 120 -7.96 -12.58 14.58
CA VAL A 120 -8.69 -12.72 13.32
C VAL A 120 -9.16 -11.34 12.91
N LEU A 121 -8.86 -10.96 11.67
CA LEU A 121 -9.31 -9.68 11.14
C LEU A 121 -10.83 -9.70 10.94
N PRO A 122 -11.55 -8.71 11.51
CA PRO A 122 -12.98 -8.56 11.26
C PRO A 122 -13.25 -8.10 9.81
N GLU A 123 -14.45 -8.39 9.31
CA GLU A 123 -14.81 -8.10 7.91
C GLU A 123 -14.83 -6.59 7.61
N ASP A 124 -15.19 -5.77 8.62
CA ASP A 124 -15.19 -4.31 8.56
C ASP A 124 -13.81 -3.73 8.22
N THR A 125 -12.71 -4.37 8.64
CA THR A 125 -11.33 -3.98 8.28
C THR A 125 -11.16 -3.94 6.76
N PHE A 126 -11.76 -4.88 6.04
CA PHE A 126 -11.69 -4.92 4.58
C PHE A 126 -12.64 -3.90 3.95
N GLU A 127 -13.80 -3.64 4.56
CA GLU A 127 -14.70 -2.57 4.13
C GLU A 127 -14.05 -1.18 4.26
N GLU A 128 -13.34 -0.94 5.36
CA GLU A 128 -12.57 0.28 5.59
C GLU A 128 -11.48 0.48 4.53
N LEU A 129 -10.71 -0.58 4.22
CA LEU A 129 -9.70 -0.53 3.15
C LEU A 129 -10.31 -0.14 1.80
N ILE A 130 -11.45 -0.74 1.42
CA ILE A 130 -12.14 -0.38 0.17
C ILE A 130 -12.66 1.04 0.21
N SER A 131 -13.20 1.49 1.33
CA SER A 131 -13.73 2.84 1.50
C SER A 131 -12.61 3.88 1.36
N GLU A 132 -11.45 3.63 1.97
CA GLU A 132 -10.26 4.47 1.84
C GLU A 132 -9.77 4.51 0.38
N ALA A 133 -9.70 3.35 -0.29
CA ALA A 133 -9.32 3.29 -1.70
C ALA A 133 -10.29 4.07 -2.59
N GLN A 134 -11.60 3.89 -2.42
CA GLN A 134 -12.59 4.62 -3.20
C GLN A 134 -12.52 6.13 -2.97
N PHE A 135 -12.31 6.55 -1.72
CA PHE A 135 -12.15 7.96 -1.38
C PHE A 135 -10.92 8.55 -2.06
N LYS A 136 -9.74 7.96 -1.83
CA LYS A 136 -8.47 8.45 -2.41
C LYS A 136 -8.45 8.42 -3.93
N LEU A 137 -9.04 7.39 -4.55
CA LEU A 137 -9.09 7.28 -6.02
C LEU A 137 -10.09 8.24 -6.67
N LYS A 138 -11.16 8.66 -5.97
CA LYS A 138 -12.08 9.71 -6.46
C LYS A 138 -11.44 11.10 -6.42
N THR A 139 -10.52 11.32 -5.49
CA THR A 139 -9.79 12.60 -5.32
C THR A 139 -8.45 12.63 -6.05
N SER A 140 -8.16 11.64 -6.91
CA SER A 140 -6.86 11.46 -7.59
C SER A 140 -6.82 11.98 -9.02
#